data_AF-A0A7X6T5H9-F1
#
_entry.id   AF-A0A7X6T5H9-F1
#
_cell.length_a   1.000
_cell.length_b   1.000
_cell.length_c   1.000
_cell.angle_alpha   90.00
_cell.angle_beta   90.00
_cell.angle_gamma   90.00
#
_symmetry.space_group_name_H-M   'P 1'
#
loop_
_entity.id
_entity.type
_entity.pdbx_description
1 polymer ?
#
loop_
_entity_poly.entity_id
_entity_poly.type
_entity_poly.pdbx_seq_one_letter_code
_entity_poly.pdbx_strand_id
1 'polypeptide(L)'
;MAAFDYVILGVLLASGLLGLMRGLLKEIFSLLAYILSFLAAVWWGPSLIPTLSRYIDQAVLTEGLAYFLIFIASLLLLGLLNKTLSALLDVTGLGSADRGLGFVFGILRGVVIVLILVLIAGWSALPQEAWWVESSYARMAVDAIRQIKTWLPEGIAVYLPY
;
A
#
# COMPACT_ATOMS: atom_id res chain seq x y z
N MET A 1 -4.38 16.32 23.56
CA MET A 1 -4.04 15.46 22.41
C MET A 1 -3.05 14.44 22.91
N ALA A 2 -3.35 13.16 22.75
CA ALA A 2 -2.49 12.09 23.23
C ALA A 2 -1.19 12.05 22.40
N ALA A 3 -0.11 11.49 22.95
CA ALA A 3 1.17 11.37 22.24
C ALA A 3 1.02 10.69 20.87
N PHE A 4 0.08 9.75 20.76
CA PHE A 4 -0.21 9.03 19.54
C PHE A 4 -0.89 9.87 18.45
N ASP A 5 -1.63 10.92 18.81
CA ASP A 5 -2.22 11.83 17.82
C ASP A 5 -1.12 12.52 16.99
N TYR A 6 0.01 12.86 17.62
CA TYR A 6 1.17 13.44 16.93
C TYR A 6 1.87 12.45 15.99
N VAL A 7 1.91 11.17 16.36
CA VAL A 7 2.45 10.12 15.48
C VAL A 7 1.59 9.98 14.23
N ILE A 8 0.26 9.91 14.39
CA ILE A 8 -0.68 9.83 13.27
C ILE A 8 -0.54 11.07 12.38
N LEU A 9 -0.55 12.27 12.96
CA LEU A 9 -0.36 13.51 12.21
C LEU A 9 0.99 13.52 11.48
N GLY A 10 2.05 13.01 12.10
CA GLY A 10 3.37 12.85 11.48
C GLY A 10 3.33 11.96 10.25
N VAL A 11 2.66 10.80 10.32
CA VAL A 11 2.48 9.88 9.18
C VAL A 11 1.69 10.55 8.06
N LEU A 12 0.59 11.23 8.40
CA LEU A 12 -0.24 11.93 7.41
C LEU A 12 0.56 13.04 6.73
N LEU A 13 1.21 13.92 7.50
CA LEU A 13 2.03 14.99 6.96
C LEU A 13 3.19 14.47 6.11
N ALA A 14 3.91 13.44 6.58
CA ALA A 14 4.98 12.83 5.80
C ALA A 14 4.46 12.25 4.48
N SER A 15 3.36 11.49 4.52
CA SER A 15 2.78 10.91 3.30
C SER A 15 2.26 11.98 2.34
N GLY A 16 1.63 13.03 2.86
CA GLY A 16 1.18 14.20 2.09
C GLY A 16 2.35 14.94 1.46
N LEU A 17 3.41 15.25 2.21
CA LEU A 17 4.61 15.91 1.68
C LEU A 17 5.32 15.06 0.63
N LEU A 18 5.43 13.75 0.83
CA LEU A 18 5.95 12.84 -0.19
C LEU A 18 5.10 12.85 -1.47
N GLY A 19 3.76 12.89 -1.32
CA GLY A 19 2.84 13.04 -2.45
C GLY A 19 2.97 14.40 -3.15
N LEU A 20 3.16 15.48 -2.40
CA LEU A 20 3.44 16.82 -2.94
C LEU A 20 4.75 16.85 -3.73
N MET A 21 5.79 16.15 -3.27
CA MET A 21 7.08 16.08 -3.95
C MET A 21 7.03 15.22 -5.22
N ARG A 22 6.28 14.12 -5.19
CA ARG A 22 6.18 13.17 -6.31
C ARG A 22 5.16 13.59 -7.37
N GLY A 23 4.03 14.15 -6.96
CA GLY A 23 2.90 14.43 -7.84
C GLY A 23 1.93 13.25 -7.98
N LEU A 24 0.65 13.55 -8.22
CA LEU A 24 -0.43 12.56 -8.32
C LEU A 24 -0.16 11.54 -9.43
N LEU A 25 0.18 12.01 -10.63
CA LEU A 25 0.32 11.14 -11.79
C LEU A 25 1.42 10.10 -11.59
N LYS A 26 2.55 10.50 -11.00
CA LYS A 26 3.66 9.58 -10.70
C LYS A 26 3.25 8.53 -9.67
N GLU A 27 2.43 8.91 -8.69
CA GLU A 27 1.87 7.96 -7.73
C GLU A 27 0.88 6.99 -8.36
N ILE A 28 -0.04 7.46 -9.21
CA ILE A 28 -0.99 6.60 -9.94
C ILE A 28 -0.25 5.61 -10.84
N PHE A 29 0.70 6.07 -11.66
CA PHE A 29 1.46 5.17 -12.53
C PHE A 29 2.31 4.18 -11.75
N SER A 30 2.84 4.57 -10.58
CA SER A 30 3.53 3.63 -9.70
C SER A 30 2.57 2.53 -9.23
N LEU A 31 1.36 2.88 -8.79
CA LEU A 31 0.38 1.90 -8.33
C LEU A 31 -0.09 0.99 -9.47
N LEU A 32 -0.31 1.55 -10.66
CA LEU A 32 -0.62 0.77 -11.86
C LEU A 32 0.50 -0.21 -12.19
N ALA A 33 1.77 0.19 -12.07
CA ALA A 33 2.89 -0.72 -12.28
C ALA A 33 2.85 -1.89 -11.29
N TYR A 34 2.56 -1.66 -10.01
CA TYR A 34 2.39 -2.75 -9.04
C TYR A 34 1.24 -3.69 -9.40
N ILE A 35 0.07 -3.16 -9.77
CA ILE A 35 -1.11 -3.96 -10.15
C ILE A 35 -0.81 -4.80 -11.40
N LEU A 36 -0.28 -4.17 -12.45
CA LEU A 36 0.06 -4.85 -13.70
C LEU A 36 1.15 -5.91 -13.51
N SER A 37 2.13 -5.65 -12.63
CA SER A 37 3.17 -6.64 -12.29
C SER A 37 2.60 -7.83 -11.53
N PHE A 38 1.62 -7.60 -10.66
CA PHE A 38 0.93 -8.68 -9.96
C PHE A 38 0.10 -9.52 -10.94
N LEU A 39 -0.65 -8.90 -11.86
CA LEU A 39 -1.38 -9.63 -12.91
C LEU A 39 -0.43 -10.42 -13.81
N ALA A 40 0.69 -9.81 -14.19
CA ALA A 40 1.76 -10.47 -14.93
C ALA A 40 2.29 -11.71 -14.21
N ALA A 41 2.53 -11.60 -12.89
CA ALA A 41 2.94 -12.73 -12.07
C ALA A 41 1.88 -13.84 -12.07
N VAL A 42 0.61 -13.51 -11.88
CA VAL A 42 -0.48 -14.50 -11.89
C VAL A 42 -0.58 -15.23 -13.23
N TRP A 43 -0.46 -14.52 -14.36
CA TRP A 43 -0.60 -15.11 -15.69
C TRP A 43 0.64 -15.87 -16.17
N TRP A 44 1.85 -15.32 -15.95
CA TRP A 44 3.09 -15.88 -16.49
C TRP A 44 3.93 -16.64 -15.45
N GLY A 45 3.67 -16.47 -14.15
CA GLY A 45 4.29 -17.24 -13.07
C GLY A 45 4.27 -18.76 -13.31
N PRO A 46 3.12 -19.35 -13.69
CA PRO A 46 3.04 -20.79 -13.96
C PRO A 46 3.99 -21.28 -15.06
N SER A 47 4.32 -20.41 -16.02
CA SER A 47 5.21 -20.77 -17.14
C SER A 47 6.66 -20.96 -16.69
N LEU A 48 7.05 -20.37 -15.56
CA LEU A 48 8.42 -20.47 -15.02
C LEU A 48 8.60 -21.68 -14.09
N ILE A 49 7.51 -22.25 -13.57
CA ILE A 49 7.52 -23.39 -12.63
C ILE A 49 8.30 -24.60 -13.19
N PRO A 50 8.05 -25.09 -14.43
CA PRO A 50 8.73 -26.29 -14.95
C PRO A 50 10.24 -26.13 -15.12
N THR A 51 10.71 -24.87 -15.21
CA THR A 51 12.14 -24.56 -15.31
C THR A 51 12.78 -24.57 -13.92
N LEU A 52 12.13 -23.98 -12.93
CA LEU A 52 12.62 -23.93 -11.55
C LEU A 52 12.54 -25.29 -10.85
N SER A 53 11.52 -26.10 -11.15
CA SER A 53 11.36 -27.45 -10.59
C SER A 53 12.47 -28.43 -10.98
N ARG A 54 13.38 -28.05 -11.89
CA ARG A 54 14.59 -28.82 -12.22
C ARG A 54 15.72 -28.60 -11.22
N TYR A 55 15.64 -27.54 -10.43
CA TYR A 55 16.68 -27.11 -9.48
C TYR A 55 16.18 -27.11 -8.03
N ILE A 56 14.87 -27.10 -7.82
CA ILE A 56 14.24 -27.02 -6.50
C ILE A 56 13.17 -28.11 -6.41
N ASP A 57 13.34 -29.04 -5.47
CA ASP A 57 12.42 -30.17 -5.30
C ASP A 57 11.15 -29.80 -4.50
N GLN A 58 11.19 -28.70 -3.74
CA GLN A 58 10.05 -28.27 -2.93
C GLN A 58 9.04 -27.46 -3.76
N ALA A 59 7.84 -28.03 -3.96
CA ALA A 59 6.79 -27.43 -4.80
C ALA A 59 6.37 -26.01 -4.36
N VAL A 60 6.06 -25.83 -3.07
CA VAL A 60 5.63 -24.51 -2.52
C VAL A 60 6.69 -23.43 -2.74
N LEU A 61 7.96 -23.76 -2.54
CA LEU A 61 9.06 -22.83 -2.73
C LEU A 61 9.25 -22.50 -4.22
N THR A 62 9.12 -23.51 -5.09
CA THR A 62 9.22 -23.35 -6.54
C THR A 62 8.13 -22.44 -7.09
N GLU A 63 6.88 -22.67 -6.69
CA GLU A 63 5.73 -21.83 -7.07
C GLU A 63 5.94 -20.40 -6.58
N GLY A 64 6.22 -20.22 -5.29
CA GLY A 64 6.45 -18.89 -4.71
C GLY A 64 7.56 -18.13 -5.43
N LEU A 65 8.68 -18.78 -5.73
CA LEU A 65 9.79 -18.18 -6.47
C LEU A 65 9.41 -17.86 -7.91
N ALA A 66 8.65 -18.71 -8.59
CA ALA A 66 8.21 -18.45 -9.97
C ALA A 66 7.38 -17.17 -10.06
N TYR A 67 6.35 -17.04 -9.21
CA TYR A 67 5.52 -15.83 -9.14
C TYR A 67 6.33 -14.61 -8.74
N PHE A 68 7.20 -14.74 -7.73
CA PHE A 68 8.03 -13.64 -7.25
C PHE A 68 8.99 -13.13 -8.33
N LEU A 69 9.66 -14.01 -9.07
CA LEU A 69 10.59 -13.62 -10.13
C LEU A 69 9.88 -12.89 -11.27
N ILE A 70 8.72 -13.38 -11.71
CA ILE A 70 7.93 -12.71 -12.74
C ILE A 70 7.41 -11.36 -12.25
N PHE A 71 6.95 -11.27 -10.99
CA PHE A 71 6.52 -10.03 -10.37
C PHE A 71 7.65 -8.99 -10.37
N ILE A 72 8.85 -9.36 -9.90
CA ILE A 72 9.99 -8.45 -9.85
C ILE A 72 10.44 -8.05 -11.26
N ALA A 73 10.53 -9.00 -12.19
CA ALA A 73 10.92 -8.71 -13.57
C ALA A 73 9.93 -7.73 -14.24
N SER A 74 8.63 -7.98 -14.12
CA SER A 74 7.59 -7.09 -14.67
C SER A 74 7.58 -5.72 -13.98
N LEU A 75 7.76 -5.67 -12.65
CA LEU A 75 7.83 -4.42 -11.89
C LEU A 75 9.02 -3.55 -12.32
N LEU A 76 10.17 -4.16 -12.56
CA LEU A 76 11.34 -3.44 -13.05
C LEU A 76 11.11 -2.88 -14.47
N LEU A 77 10.52 -3.69 -15.36
CA LEU A 77 10.19 -3.26 -16.73
C LEU A 77 9.17 -2.12 -16.74
N LEU A 78 8.07 -2.27 -16.01
CA LEU A 78 7.03 -1.25 -15.90
C LEU A 78 7.51 -0.02 -15.14
N GLY A 79 8.41 -0.18 -14.17
CA GLY A 79 9.06 0.93 -13.47
C GLY A 79 9.92 1.76 -14.42
N LEU A 80 10.63 1.11 -15.35
CA LEU A 80 11.41 1.80 -16.37
C LEU A 80 10.50 2.58 -17.34
N LEU A 81 9.39 1.99 -17.75
CA LEU A 81 8.35 2.66 -18.54
C LEU A 81 7.71 3.83 -17.78
N ASN A 82 7.44 3.66 -16.49
CA ASN A 82 6.88 4.73 -15.66
C ASN A 82 7.85 5.92 -15.58
N LYS A 83 9.16 5.67 -15.51
CA LYS A 83 10.16 6.74 -15.51
C LYS A 83 10.13 7.56 -16.82
N THR A 84 9.96 6.90 -17.97
CA THR A 84 9.85 7.62 -19.26
C THR A 84 8.55 8.39 -19.37
N LEU A 85 7.41 7.79 -18.97
CA LEU A 85 6.12 8.47 -18.93
C LEU A 85 6.15 9.68 -18.00
N SER A 86 6.74 9.54 -16.81
CA SER A 86 6.90 10.63 -15.85
C SER A 86 7.71 11.80 -16.41
N ALA A 87 8.76 11.52 -17.20
CA ALA A 87 9.55 12.56 -17.84
C ALA A 87 8.76 13.32 -18.91
N LEU A 88 7.86 12.64 -19.64
CA LEU A 88 6.97 13.28 -20.61
C LEU A 88 5.94 14.20 -19.92
N LEU A 89 5.42 13.77 -18.77
CA LEU A 89 4.47 14.58 -17.99
C LEU A 89 5.10 15.87 -17.47
N ASP A 90 6.37 15.84 -17.10
CA ASP A 90 7.09 17.03 -16.63
C ASP A 90 7.14 18.13 -17.71
N VAL A 91 7.02 17.78 -19.00
CA VAL A 91 6.99 18.74 -20.13
C VAL A 91 5.63 19.44 -20.26
N THR A 92 4.54 18.86 -19.74
CA THR A 92 3.17 19.38 -19.94
C THR A 92 2.85 20.67 -19.17
N GLY A 93 3.75 21.11 -18.27
CA GLY A 93 3.57 22.35 -17.48
C GLY A 93 2.51 22.26 -16.36
N LEU A 94 1.86 21.11 -16.17
CA LEU A 94 0.83 20.88 -15.12
C LEU A 94 1.41 20.67 -13.71
N GLY A 95 2.72 20.84 -13.53
CA GLY A 95 3.45 20.41 -12.34
C GLY A 95 2.90 20.93 -11.01
N SER A 96 2.42 22.18 -10.95
CA SER A 96 1.87 22.74 -9.69
C SER A 96 0.54 22.10 -9.29
N ALA A 97 -0.36 21.87 -10.25
CA ALA A 97 -1.64 21.22 -10.01
C ALA A 97 -1.46 19.74 -9.67
N ASP A 98 -0.58 19.04 -10.41
CA ASP A 98 -0.24 17.63 -10.16
C ASP A 98 0.35 17.41 -8.77
N ARG A 99 1.26 18.30 -8.32
CA ARG A 99 1.80 18.27 -6.95
C ARG A 99 0.73 18.52 -5.90
N GLY A 100 -0.15 19.50 -6.12
CA GLY A 100 -1.26 19.78 -5.20
C GLY A 100 -2.19 18.59 -5.02
N LEU A 101 -2.58 17.94 -6.12
CA LEU A 101 -3.37 16.71 -6.06
C LEU A 101 -2.57 15.54 -5.46
N GLY A 102 -1.25 15.49 -5.70
CA GLY A 102 -0.34 14.53 -5.08
C GLY A 102 -0.32 14.66 -3.56
N PHE A 103 -0.39 15.88 -3.01
CA PHE A 103 -0.53 16.07 -1.57
C PHE A 103 -1.81 15.42 -1.03
N VAL A 104 -2.96 15.68 -1.67
CA VAL A 104 -4.25 15.10 -1.26
C VAL A 104 -4.21 13.58 -1.34
N PHE A 105 -3.70 13.03 -2.44
CA PHE A 105 -3.52 11.59 -2.58
C PHE A 105 -2.57 11.02 -1.51
N GLY A 106 -1.47 11.73 -1.24
CA GLY A 106 -0.54 11.39 -0.17
C GLY A 106 -1.21 11.34 1.20
N ILE A 107 -2.10 12.28 1.53
CA ILE A 107 -2.90 12.23 2.76
C ILE A 107 -3.81 11.00 2.76
N LEU A 108 -4.55 10.73 1.68
CA LEU A 108 -5.42 9.54 1.58
C LEU A 108 -4.63 8.24 1.77
N ARG A 109 -3.46 8.11 1.15
CA ARG A 109 -2.54 6.99 1.37
C ARG A 109 -2.09 6.93 2.84
N GLY A 110 -1.78 8.08 3.43
CA GLY A 110 -1.42 8.18 4.85
C GLY A 110 -2.52 7.64 5.76
N VAL A 111 -3.79 7.96 5.47
CA VAL A 111 -4.95 7.42 6.19
C VAL A 111 -5.00 5.89 6.06
N VAL A 112 -4.82 5.35 4.85
CA VAL A 112 -4.76 3.89 4.65
C VAL A 112 -3.63 3.26 5.46
N ILE A 113 -2.44 3.86 5.48
CA ILE A 113 -1.31 3.38 6.29
C ILE A 113 -1.68 3.39 7.78
N VAL A 114 -2.30 4.46 8.29
CA VAL A 114 -2.73 4.56 9.68
C VAL A 114 -3.76 3.49 10.02
N LEU A 115 -4.75 3.24 9.14
CA LEU A 115 -5.73 2.17 9.34
C LEU A 115 -5.06 0.79 9.42
N ILE A 116 -4.09 0.51 8.55
CA ILE A 116 -3.32 -0.75 8.59
C ILE A 116 -2.53 -0.86 9.90
N LEU A 117 -1.87 0.21 10.35
CA LEU A 117 -1.12 0.22 11.61
C LEU A 117 -2.03 0.00 12.83
N VAL A 118 -3.19 0.66 12.84
CA VAL A 118 -4.22 0.49 13.89
C VAL A 118 -4.80 -0.92 13.88
N LEU A 119 -5.03 -1.48 12.70
CA LEU A 119 -5.48 -2.86 12.54
C LEU A 119 -4.45 -3.85 13.12
N ILE A 120 -3.18 -3.68 12.76
CA ILE A 120 -2.09 -4.52 13.28
C ILE A 120 -1.98 -4.39 14.80
N ALA A 121 -2.05 -3.16 15.33
CA ALA A 121 -2.04 -2.91 16.76
C ALA A 121 -3.26 -3.51 17.49
N GLY A 122 -4.39 -3.71 16.82
CA GLY A 122 -5.59 -4.33 17.37
C GLY A 122 -5.42 -5.78 17.81
N TRP A 123 -4.44 -6.50 17.27
CA TRP A 123 -4.08 -7.83 17.76
C TRP A 123 -3.11 -7.82 18.96
N SER A 124 -2.73 -6.64 19.45
CA SER A 124 -1.81 -6.46 20.58
C SER A 124 -2.52 -5.90 21.82
N ALA A 125 -1.78 -5.70 22.92
CA ALA A 125 -2.29 -5.05 24.13
C ALA A 125 -2.29 -3.51 24.06
N LEU A 126 -1.69 -2.91 23.01
CA LEU A 126 -1.61 -1.46 22.82
C LEU A 126 -2.97 -0.73 22.90
N PRO A 127 -4.10 -1.29 22.42
CA PRO A 127 -5.39 -0.62 22.49
C PRO A 127 -5.94 -0.40 23.90
N GLN A 128 -5.34 -1.05 24.91
CA GLN A 128 -5.73 -0.92 26.32
C GLN A 128 -4.94 0.17 27.06
N GLU A 129 -3.88 0.69 26.45
CA GLU A 129 -3.01 1.69 27.05
C GLU A 129 -3.66 3.08 27.09
N ALA A 130 -3.38 3.85 28.14
CA ALA A 130 -3.97 5.19 28.34
C ALA A 130 -3.72 6.12 27.15
N TRP A 131 -2.50 6.14 26.61
CA TRP A 131 -2.12 6.98 25.47
C TRP A 131 -2.83 6.61 24.17
N TRP A 132 -3.34 5.38 24.05
CA TRP A 132 -4.14 4.92 22.91
C TRP A 132 -5.60 5.28 23.09
N VAL A 133 -6.16 4.94 24.26
CA VAL A 133 -7.57 5.19 24.58
C VAL A 133 -7.90 6.67 24.56
N GLU A 134 -6.97 7.53 24.98
CA GLU A 134 -7.15 8.98 25.00
C GLU A 134 -7.08 9.63 23.60
N SER A 135 -6.45 8.97 22.62
CA SER A 135 -6.26 9.49 21.26
C SER A 135 -7.58 9.59 20.50
N SER A 136 -7.93 10.79 20.02
CA SER A 136 -9.12 10.98 19.19
C SER A 136 -8.96 10.34 17.81
N TYR A 137 -7.75 10.40 17.23
CA TYR A 137 -7.52 9.82 15.91
C TYR A 137 -7.44 8.30 15.93
N ALA A 138 -6.92 7.69 17.01
CA ALA A 138 -6.99 6.24 17.18
C ALA A 138 -8.44 5.75 17.23
N ARG A 139 -9.30 6.42 18.02
CA ARG A 139 -10.73 6.08 18.10
C ARG A 139 -11.41 6.20 16.74
N MET A 140 -11.17 7.29 16.01
CA MET A 140 -11.72 7.47 14.67
C MET A 140 -11.25 6.39 13.69
N ALA A 141 -9.97 5.98 13.76
CA ALA A 141 -9.45 4.89 12.95
C ALA A 141 -10.08 3.52 13.31
N VAL A 142 -10.27 3.23 14.60
CA VAL A 142 -10.96 2.02 15.08
C VAL A 142 -12.42 2.01 14.61
N ASP A 143 -13.13 3.14 14.70
CA ASP A 143 -14.52 3.23 14.24
C ASP A 143 -14.63 3.06 12.71
N ALA A 144 -13.67 3.58 11.95
CA ALA A 144 -13.57 3.32 10.52
C ALA A 144 -13.37 1.83 10.21
N ILE A 145 -12.49 1.15 10.96
CA ILE A 145 -12.28 -0.31 10.83
C ILE A 145 -13.56 -1.08 11.14
N ARG A 146 -14.30 -0.71 12.19
CA ARG A 146 -15.59 -1.33 12.53
C ARG A 146 -16.64 -1.12 11.45
N GLN A 147 -16.70 0.07 10.85
CA GLN A 147 -17.60 0.33 9.72
C GLN A 147 -17.20 -0.51 8.50
N ILE A 148 -15.91 -0.63 8.19
CA ILE A 148 -15.45 -1.50 7.11
C ILE A 148 -15.87 -2.94 7.38
N LYS A 149 -15.72 -3.42 8.61
CA LYS A 149 -16.08 -4.79 9.02
C LYS A 149 -17.54 -5.15 8.75
N THR A 150 -18.48 -4.21 8.85
CA THR A 150 -19.90 -4.51 8.58
C THR A 150 -20.21 -4.74 7.10
N TRP A 151 -19.30 -4.35 6.21
CA TRP A 151 -19.42 -4.54 4.76
C TRP A 151 -18.70 -5.80 4.29
N LEU A 152 -17.90 -6.43 5.16
CA LEU A 152 -17.15 -7.63 4.82
C LEU A 152 -18.03 -8.89 4.97
N PRO A 153 -17.85 -9.90 4.10
CA PRO A 153 -18.41 -11.24 4.30
C PRO A 153 -17.95 -11.83 5.64
N GLU A 154 -18.80 -12.61 6.30
CA GLU A 154 -18.52 -13.18 7.63
C GLU A 154 -17.19 -13.94 7.70
N GLY A 155 -16.84 -14.67 6.63
CA GLY A 155 -15.58 -15.41 6.55
C GLY A 155 -14.30 -14.56 6.62
N ILE A 156 -14.38 -13.25 6.34
CA ILE A 156 -13.24 -12.32 6.44
C ILE A 156 -13.36 -11.45 7.69
N ALA A 157 -14.59 -11.06 8.06
CA ALA A 157 -14.85 -10.20 9.21
C ALA A 157 -14.31 -10.77 10.54
N VAL A 158 -14.27 -12.10 10.69
CA VAL A 158 -13.74 -12.79 11.88
C VAL A 158 -12.26 -12.49 12.12
N TYR A 159 -11.48 -12.17 11.08
CA TYR A 159 -10.04 -11.92 11.22
C TYR A 159 -9.72 -10.48 11.64
N LEU A 160 -10.63 -9.52 11.47
CA LEU A 160 -10.39 -8.14 11.87
C LEU A 160 -10.49 -8.01 13.40
N PRO A 161 -9.46 -7.46 14.08
CA PRO A 161 -9.60 -7.03 15.46
C PRO A 161 -10.63 -5.90 15.51
N TYR A 162 -11.40 -5.86 16.61
CA TYR A 162 -12.53 -4.95 16.89
C TYR A 162 -13.89 -5.32 16.31
#